data_AF-A0A430F7R9-F1
#
_entry.id   AF-A0A430F7R9-F1
#
_cell.length_a   1.000
_cell.length_b   1.000
_cell.length_c   1.000
_cell.angle_alpha   90.00
_cell.angle_beta   90.00
_cell.angle_gamma   90.00
#
_symmetry.space_group_name_H-M   'P 1'
#
loop_
_entity.id
_entity.type
_entity.pdbx_description
1 polymer ?
#
loop_
_entity_poly.entity_id
_entity_poly.type
_entity_poly.pdbx_seq_one_letter_code
_entity_poly.pdbx_strand_id
1 'polypeptide(L)'
;MSEQPTLFDAQPTDPWGSAPDPWAAPPASHRRRPKRPAWLTVACRKNNPCGLKPVRCVCGAWTVQSQPRHNVWDIYDPYVVTGSQVACARILNIVLDRFEWDADRRSVYLTSQVVYDETLKYLQQHCCGRPPLSGMTPTLTPRRRTRQAVPFPYTGSSADDVARFERIWYASLDTLASAMG
;
A
#
# COMPACT_ATOMS: atom_id res chain seq x y z
N MET A 1 -9.84 5.14 -81.62
CA MET A 1 -10.42 6.38 -81.07
C MET A 1 -10.22 6.29 -79.58
N SER A 2 -9.20 6.98 -79.05
CA SER A 2 -8.87 6.98 -77.63
C SER A 2 -8.90 8.44 -77.17
N GLU A 3 -9.87 8.77 -76.33
CA GLU A 3 -9.99 10.08 -75.71
C GLU A 3 -8.95 10.20 -74.59
N GLN A 4 -8.16 11.27 -74.60
CA GLN A 4 -7.23 11.57 -73.52
C GLN A 4 -7.97 12.20 -72.34
N PRO A 5 -7.68 11.79 -71.10
CA PRO A 5 -8.28 12.39 -69.91
C PRO A 5 -7.76 13.82 -69.71
N THR A 6 -8.67 14.73 -69.36
CA THR A 6 -8.36 16.15 -69.15
C THR A 6 -7.72 16.40 -67.79
N LEU A 7 -6.86 17.42 -67.75
CA LEU A 7 -6.01 17.88 -66.63
C LEU A 7 -6.75 18.15 -65.29
N PHE A 8 -8.08 18.12 -65.27
CA PHE A 8 -8.91 18.49 -64.12
C PHE A 8 -9.47 17.31 -63.31
N ASP A 9 -9.25 16.07 -63.75
CA ASP A 9 -9.72 14.86 -63.01
C ASP A 9 -8.78 14.42 -61.88
N ALA A 10 -7.65 15.09 -61.69
CA ALA A 10 -6.76 14.83 -60.57
C ALA A 10 -7.30 15.52 -59.32
N GLN A 11 -8.07 14.79 -58.49
CA GLN A 11 -8.23 15.19 -57.10
C GLN A 11 -6.84 15.36 -56.48
N PRO A 12 -6.58 16.45 -55.74
CA PRO A 12 -5.32 16.60 -55.03
C PRO A 12 -5.27 15.48 -53.98
N THR A 13 -4.49 14.44 -54.26
CA THR A 13 -4.06 13.50 -53.22
C THR A 13 -3.23 14.33 -52.27
N ASP A 14 -3.81 14.68 -51.12
CA ASP A 14 -3.12 15.40 -50.06
C ASP A 14 -1.85 14.61 -49.72
N PRO A 15 -0.65 15.13 -50.05
CA PRO A 15 0.60 14.40 -49.80
C PRO A 15 0.90 14.30 -48.30
N TRP A 16 0.10 15.00 -47.47
CA TRP A 16 0.13 15.00 -46.03
C TRP A 16 -1.13 14.32 -45.49
N GLY A 17 -1.41 13.09 -45.96
CA GLY A 17 -2.42 12.23 -45.36
C GLY A 17 -2.33 12.33 -43.85
N SER A 18 -3.41 12.80 -43.22
CA SER A 18 -3.44 13.33 -41.86
C SER A 18 -2.61 12.45 -40.93
N ALA A 19 -1.40 12.91 -40.61
CA ALA A 19 -0.59 12.23 -39.61
C ALA A 19 -1.44 12.17 -38.34
N PRO A 20 -1.60 11.00 -37.68
CA PRO A 20 -2.35 10.93 -36.44
C PRO A 20 -1.74 11.95 -35.49
N ASP A 21 -2.58 12.88 -35.01
CA ASP A 21 -2.15 13.95 -34.11
C ASP A 21 -1.34 13.31 -32.96
N PRO A 22 -0.04 13.66 -32.79
CA PRO A 22 0.81 13.06 -31.78
C PRO A 22 0.33 13.37 -30.34
N TRP A 23 -0.60 14.32 -30.20
CA TRP A 23 -1.26 14.69 -28.96
C TRP A 23 -2.71 14.22 -28.87
N ALA A 24 -3.24 13.55 -29.92
CA ALA A 24 -4.54 12.91 -29.82
C ALA A 24 -4.49 11.88 -28.70
N ALA A 25 -5.39 12.04 -27.73
CA ALA A 25 -5.59 11.04 -26.69
C ALA A 25 -5.80 9.69 -27.41
N PRO A 26 -5.06 8.63 -27.04
CA PRO A 26 -5.22 7.34 -27.69
C PRO A 26 -6.69 6.95 -27.63
N PRO A 27 -7.25 6.35 -28.70
CA PRO A 27 -8.62 5.87 -28.66
C PRO A 27 -8.80 5.01 -27.41
N ALA A 28 -10.02 4.96 -26.87
CA ALA A 28 -10.38 4.15 -25.71
C ALA A 28 -10.30 2.63 -26.00
N SER A 29 -9.26 2.18 -26.71
CA SER A 29 -8.86 0.80 -26.83
C SER A 29 -8.65 0.27 -25.42
N HIS A 30 -9.56 -0.61 -25.00
CA HIS A 30 -9.43 -1.55 -23.89
C HIS A 30 -8.22 -1.30 -23.00
N ARG A 31 -8.28 -0.28 -22.12
CA ARG A 31 -7.37 -0.23 -20.98
C ARG A 31 -7.63 -1.53 -20.23
N ARG A 32 -6.75 -2.52 -20.43
CA ARG A 32 -6.83 -3.82 -19.76
C ARG A 32 -7.00 -3.49 -18.28
N ARG A 33 -8.16 -3.83 -17.74
CA ARG A 33 -8.48 -3.54 -16.34
C ARG A 33 -7.32 -4.07 -15.50
N PRO A 34 -6.65 -3.23 -14.68
CA PRO A 34 -5.48 -3.68 -13.95
C PRO A 34 -5.87 -4.90 -13.11
N LYS A 35 -5.06 -5.96 -13.25
CA LYS A 35 -5.25 -7.20 -12.50
C LYS A 35 -5.05 -6.89 -11.02
N ARG A 36 -5.85 -7.53 -10.16
CA ARG A 36 -5.70 -7.41 -8.72
C ARG A 36 -4.31 -7.92 -8.30
N PRO A 37 -3.50 -7.13 -7.57
CA PRO A 37 -2.23 -7.62 -7.03
C PRO A 37 -2.45 -8.81 -6.09
N ALA A 38 -1.67 -9.87 -6.27
CA ALA A 38 -1.87 -11.14 -5.56
C ALA A 38 -1.73 -10.99 -4.04
N TRP A 39 -0.82 -10.11 -3.60
CA TRP A 39 -0.54 -9.86 -2.19
C TRP A 39 -1.78 -9.32 -1.43
N LEU A 40 -2.70 -8.63 -2.11
CA LEU A 40 -3.93 -8.12 -1.48
C LEU A 40 -4.83 -9.24 -0.96
N THR A 41 -4.79 -10.43 -1.57
CA THR A 41 -5.54 -11.60 -1.09
C THR A 41 -4.98 -12.10 0.23
N VAL A 42 -3.67 -11.95 0.45
CA VAL A 42 -2.99 -12.40 1.66
C VAL A 42 -3.09 -11.34 2.76
N ALA A 43 -2.89 -10.08 2.42
CA ALA A 43 -2.87 -8.97 3.38
C ALA A 43 -4.27 -8.56 3.86
N CYS A 44 -5.25 -8.49 2.96
CA CYS A 44 -6.61 -8.03 3.29
C CYS A 44 -7.52 -9.19 3.73
N ARG A 45 -7.08 -9.95 4.74
CA ARG A 45 -7.89 -11.00 5.35
C ARG A 45 -8.99 -10.39 6.22
N LYS A 46 -10.10 -11.12 6.40
CA LYS A 46 -11.28 -10.67 7.17
C LYS A 46 -10.93 -10.14 8.57
N ASN A 47 -9.88 -10.69 9.20
CA ASN A 47 -9.45 -10.35 10.55
C ASN A 47 -8.08 -9.63 10.56
N ASN A 48 -7.74 -8.89 9.49
CA ASN A 48 -6.53 -8.06 9.52
C ASN A 48 -6.71 -6.97 10.62
N PRO A 49 -5.70 -6.74 11.47
CA PRO A 49 -5.78 -5.80 12.59
C PRO A 49 -6.03 -4.34 12.18
N CYS A 50 -5.63 -3.95 10.96
CA CYS A 50 -5.89 -2.62 10.39
C CYS A 50 -7.17 -2.58 9.53
N GLY A 51 -7.98 -3.65 9.54
CA GLY A 51 -9.23 -3.74 8.79
C GLY A 51 -9.06 -3.56 7.28
N LEU A 52 -7.90 -3.94 6.74
CA LEU A 52 -7.55 -3.69 5.35
C LEU A 52 -8.51 -4.42 4.40
N LYS A 53 -9.06 -3.67 3.43
CA LYS A 53 -9.95 -4.19 2.39
C LYS A 53 -9.44 -3.81 1.01
N PRO A 54 -9.46 -4.74 0.04
CA PRO A 54 -9.12 -4.43 -1.33
C PRO A 54 -10.34 -3.81 -2.01
N VAL A 55 -10.19 -2.59 -2.53
CA VAL A 55 -11.27 -1.84 -3.17
C VAL A 55 -10.86 -1.42 -4.56
N ARG A 56 -11.83 -1.22 -5.45
CA ARG A 56 -11.61 -0.57 -6.74
C ARG A 56 -11.93 0.90 -6.60
N CYS A 57 -10.96 1.75 -6.90
CA CYS A 57 -11.20 3.17 -7.00
C CYS A 57 -12.04 3.50 -8.25
N VAL A 58 -12.71 4.65 -8.25
CA VAL A 58 -13.46 5.21 -9.39
C VAL A 58 -12.57 5.36 -10.63
N CYS A 59 -11.27 5.64 -10.45
CA CYS A 59 -10.30 5.69 -11.55
C CYS A 59 -9.99 4.32 -12.18
N GLY A 60 -10.55 3.22 -11.64
CA GLY A 60 -10.35 1.85 -12.10
C GLY A 60 -9.13 1.14 -11.51
N ALA A 61 -8.28 1.85 -10.76
CA ALA A 61 -7.15 1.26 -10.05
C ALA A 61 -7.61 0.40 -8.86
N TRP A 62 -6.83 -0.63 -8.55
CA TRP A 62 -6.97 -1.36 -7.29
C TRP A 62 -6.32 -0.57 -6.17
N THR A 63 -7.00 -0.43 -5.03
CA THR A 63 -6.53 0.28 -3.86
C THR A 63 -6.73 -0.55 -2.60
N VAL A 64 -6.06 -0.15 -1.52
CA VAL A 64 -6.22 -0.71 -0.18
C VAL A 64 -6.94 0.30 0.66
N GLN A 65 -8.08 -0.07 1.23
CA GLN A 65 -8.83 0.75 2.16
C GLN A 65 -8.47 0.30 3.59
N SER A 66 -8.06 1.22 4.47
CA SER A 66 -7.79 0.91 5.88
C SER A 66 -8.91 1.43 6.78
N GLN A 67 -9.17 0.71 7.88
CA GLN A 67 -10.22 1.12 8.83
C GLN A 67 -9.93 2.51 9.38
N PRO A 68 -10.96 3.38 9.48
CA PRO A 68 -10.76 4.78 9.82
C PRO A 68 -10.05 4.95 11.16
N ARG A 69 -8.89 5.61 11.15
CA ARG A 69 -8.24 6.09 12.39
C ARG A 69 -9.00 7.29 13.00
N HIS A 70 -9.82 7.98 12.20
CA HIS A 70 -10.56 9.21 12.60
C HIS A 70 -11.94 9.35 11.92
N ASN A 71 -12.72 8.27 11.80
CA ASN A 71 -13.97 8.22 11.03
C ASN A 71 -13.86 8.52 9.51
N VAL A 72 -12.64 8.66 8.99
CA VAL A 72 -12.34 8.79 7.55
C VAL A 72 -11.56 7.57 7.11
N TRP A 73 -12.03 6.88 6.07
CA TRP A 73 -11.33 5.73 5.50
C TRP A 73 -10.16 6.22 4.65
N ASP A 74 -8.96 5.76 4.99
CA ASP A 74 -7.78 6.04 4.15
C ASP A 74 -7.70 5.03 3.01
N ILE A 75 -7.32 5.51 1.84
CA ILE A 75 -7.21 4.74 0.62
C ILE A 75 -5.77 4.84 0.13
N TYR A 76 -5.14 3.70 -0.12
CA TYR A 76 -3.74 3.62 -0.54
C TYR A 76 -3.58 2.90 -1.87
N ASP A 77 -2.51 3.23 -2.58
CA ASP A 77 -2.08 2.43 -3.71
C ASP A 77 -1.47 1.10 -3.26
N PRO A 78 -1.59 0.03 -4.07
CA PRO A 78 -1.20 -1.31 -3.66
C PRO A 78 0.29 -1.58 -3.90
N TYR A 79 1.10 -0.53 -4.02
CA TYR A 79 2.52 -0.60 -4.36
C TYR A 79 3.36 0.01 -3.23
N VAL A 80 4.51 -0.61 -2.98
CA VAL A 80 5.43 -0.21 -1.94
C VAL A 80 6.37 0.88 -2.45
N VAL A 81 6.48 1.94 -1.65
CA VAL A 81 7.41 3.06 -1.82
C VAL A 81 8.60 2.86 -0.87
N THR A 82 9.82 2.96 -1.40
CA THR A 82 11.09 2.81 -0.65
C THR A 82 12.18 3.70 -1.22
N GLY A 83 13.22 3.99 -0.44
CA GLY A 83 14.41 4.70 -0.90
C GLY A 83 14.10 6.08 -1.45
N SER A 84 14.67 6.41 -2.62
CA SER A 84 14.49 7.72 -3.27
C SER A 84 13.02 8.07 -3.58
N GLN A 85 12.13 7.09 -3.72
CA GLN A 85 10.71 7.35 -3.93
C GLN A 85 10.05 7.98 -2.69
N VAL A 86 10.58 7.75 -1.49
CA VAL A 86 10.13 8.39 -0.25
C VAL A 86 10.48 9.88 -0.28
N ALA A 87 11.67 10.23 -0.76
CA ALA A 87 12.05 11.63 -0.98
C ALA A 87 11.15 12.31 -2.03
N CYS A 88 10.85 11.62 -3.14
CA CYS A 88 9.89 12.12 -4.14
C CYS A 88 8.50 12.37 -3.54
N ALA A 89 8.00 11.45 -2.70
CA ALA A 89 6.72 11.61 -2.03
C ALA A 89 6.68 12.87 -1.15
N ARG A 90 7.78 13.17 -0.44
CA ARG A 90 7.90 14.40 0.37
C ARG A 90 7.84 15.66 -0.49
N ILE A 91 8.57 15.70 -1.60
CA ILE A 91 8.58 16.84 -2.53
C ILE A 91 7.19 17.07 -3.12
N LEU A 92 6.47 15.99 -3.43
CA LEU A 92 5.13 16.03 -4.03
C LEU A 92 4.01 16.17 -2.99
N ASN A 93 4.36 16.28 -1.70
CA ASN A 93 3.44 16.33 -0.56
C ASN A 93 2.41 15.18 -0.56
N ILE A 94 2.88 13.97 -0.86
CA ILE A 94 2.08 12.74 -0.84
C ILE A 94 2.20 12.10 0.54
N VAL A 95 1.06 11.81 1.16
CA VAL A 95 1.00 11.15 2.47
C VAL A 95 1.45 9.69 2.33
N LEU A 96 2.33 9.26 3.24
CA LEU A 96 2.83 7.89 3.31
C LEU A 96 2.52 7.28 4.68
N ASP A 97 2.09 6.02 4.67
CA ASP A 97 1.99 5.22 5.90
C ASP A 97 2.93 4.02 5.83
N ARG A 98 3.65 3.78 6.93
CA ARG A 98 4.61 2.68 7.02
C ARG A 98 3.88 1.36 6.83
N PHE A 99 4.41 0.57 5.92
CA PHE A 99 3.95 -0.78 5.61
C PHE A 99 4.83 -1.80 6.32
N GLU A 100 4.23 -2.59 7.20
CA GLU A 100 4.92 -3.65 7.92
C GLU A 100 4.20 -4.99 7.75
N TRP A 101 4.96 -6.03 7.40
CA TRP A 101 4.46 -7.39 7.29
C TRP A 101 4.94 -8.21 8.49
N ASP A 102 3.99 -8.64 9.31
CA ASP A 102 4.23 -9.63 10.35
C ASP A 102 3.97 -11.02 9.79
N ALA A 103 5.05 -11.78 9.61
CA ALA A 103 4.99 -13.13 9.06
C ALA A 103 4.43 -14.17 10.05
N ASP A 104 4.51 -13.93 11.36
CA ASP A 104 4.02 -14.83 12.41
C ASP A 104 2.49 -14.73 12.50
N ARG A 105 1.98 -13.50 12.53
CA ARG A 105 0.53 -13.22 12.51
C ARG A 105 -0.07 -13.23 11.11
N ARG A 106 0.75 -13.37 10.08
CA ARG A 106 0.37 -13.29 8.66
C ARG A 106 -0.52 -12.08 8.39
N SER A 107 -0.14 -10.93 8.96
CA SER A 107 -0.94 -9.72 8.99
C SER A 107 -0.10 -8.52 8.58
N VAL A 108 -0.73 -7.58 7.89
CA VAL A 108 -0.12 -6.30 7.54
C VAL A 108 -0.54 -5.26 8.55
N TYR A 109 0.42 -4.44 8.97
CA TYR A 109 0.23 -3.28 9.81
C TYR A 109 0.55 -2.01 9.01
N LEU A 110 -0.33 -1.03 9.12
CA LEU A 110 -0.08 0.33 8.62
C LEU A 110 0.11 1.26 9.81
N THR A 111 1.18 2.04 9.79
CA THR A 111 1.53 2.97 10.87
C THR A 111 1.94 4.31 10.30
N SER A 112 1.22 5.36 10.69
CA SER A 112 1.60 6.73 10.36
C SER A 112 2.88 7.15 11.07
N GLN A 113 3.77 7.78 10.32
CA GLN A 113 5.04 8.28 10.83
C GLN A 113 5.12 9.80 10.63
N VAL A 114 5.64 10.49 11.65
CA VAL A 114 5.90 11.94 11.58
C VAL A 114 7.15 12.22 10.74
N VAL A 115 8.13 11.32 10.79
CA VAL A 115 9.39 11.41 10.06
C VAL A 115 9.53 10.15 9.22
N TYR A 116 9.74 10.32 7.92
CA TYR A 116 9.94 9.21 6.99
C TYR A 116 11.42 8.84 6.93
N ASP A 117 11.69 7.57 7.17
CA ASP A 117 12.98 6.91 6.95
C ASP A 117 12.97 6.19 5.58
N GLU A 118 13.92 6.51 4.72
CA GLU A 118 14.03 5.95 3.36
C GLU A 118 14.35 4.46 3.32
N THR A 119 14.85 3.89 4.41
CA THR A 119 15.15 2.45 4.53
C THR A 119 13.90 1.59 4.73
N LEU A 120 12.79 2.22 5.15
CA LEU A 120 11.53 1.54 5.43
C LEU A 120 10.62 1.48 4.20
N LYS A 121 9.59 0.65 4.31
CA LYS A 121 8.57 0.45 3.27
C LYS A 121 7.32 1.23 3.63
N TYR A 122 6.73 1.89 2.64
CA TYR A 122 5.50 2.65 2.81
C TYR A 122 4.46 2.29 1.76
N LEU A 123 3.20 2.50 2.10
CA LEU A 123 2.14 2.69 1.11
C LEU A 123 1.87 4.17 0.98
N GLN A 124 1.69 4.62 -0.25
CA GLN A 124 1.26 5.98 -0.52
C GLN A 124 -0.26 6.09 -0.52
N GLN A 125 -0.76 7.22 -0.05
CA GLN A 125 -2.18 7.53 -0.17
C GLN A 125 -2.55 7.67 -1.65
N HIS A 126 -3.65 7.03 -2.04
CA HIS A 126 -4.13 7.02 -3.41
C HIS A 126 -4.63 8.41 -3.82
N CYS A 127 -4.08 8.94 -4.91
CA CYS A 127 -4.54 10.19 -5.50
C CYS A 127 -5.11 9.91 -6.91
N CYS A 128 -6.42 10.10 -7.08
CA CYS A 128 -7.09 9.86 -8.37
C CYS A 128 -6.47 10.72 -9.47
N GLY A 129 -6.20 10.12 -10.62
CA GLY A 129 -5.65 10.81 -11.78
C GLY A 129 -4.13 11.00 -11.76
N ARG A 130 -3.44 10.61 -10.67
CA ARG A 130 -1.97 10.57 -10.62
C ARG A 130 -1.48 9.12 -10.72
N PRO A 131 -0.41 8.85 -11.48
CA PRO A 131 0.22 7.54 -11.47
C PRO A 131 0.86 7.28 -10.10
N PRO A 132 0.94 6.01 -9.66
CA PRO A 132 1.60 5.72 -8.42
C PRO A 132 3.12 5.94 -8.51
N LEU A 133 3.77 6.33 -7.41
CA LEU A 133 5.23 6.54 -7.40
C LEU A 133 6.02 5.26 -7.63
N SER A 134 5.38 4.11 -7.39
CA SER A 134 5.97 2.79 -7.50
C SER A 134 5.01 1.82 -8.21
N GLY A 135 5.58 0.87 -8.93
CA GLY A 135 4.89 -0.33 -9.42
C GLY A 135 5.28 -1.61 -8.65
N MET A 136 6.10 -1.48 -7.60
CA MET A 136 6.63 -2.63 -6.87
C MET A 136 5.59 -3.17 -5.89
N THR A 137 5.25 -4.46 -6.00
CA THR A 137 4.38 -5.12 -5.02
C THR A 137 5.17 -5.58 -3.80
N PRO A 138 4.60 -5.51 -2.57
CA PRO A 138 5.24 -6.05 -1.38
C PRO A 138 5.44 -7.56 -1.49
N THR A 139 6.65 -8.00 -1.15
CA THR A 139 6.95 -9.42 -0.95
C THR A 139 6.50 -9.84 0.44
N LEU A 140 5.42 -10.62 0.51
CA LEU A 140 4.93 -11.21 1.76
C LEU A 140 5.56 -12.58 1.94
N THR A 141 6.77 -12.63 2.48
CA THR A 141 7.45 -13.91 2.74
C THR A 141 6.71 -14.67 3.85
N PRO A 142 6.27 -15.91 3.60
CA PRO A 142 5.82 -16.77 4.68
C PRO A 142 7.04 -17.16 5.50
N ARG A 143 7.05 -16.83 6.80
CA ARG A 143 8.07 -17.40 7.69
C ARG A 143 7.82 -18.91 7.75
N ARG A 144 8.84 -19.71 7.41
CA ARG A 144 8.85 -21.14 7.74
C ARG A 144 8.65 -21.19 9.25
N ARG A 145 7.61 -21.88 9.72
CA ARG A 145 7.46 -22.17 11.16
C ARG A 145 8.64 -23.03 11.55
N THR A 146 9.75 -22.41 11.94
CA THR A 146 10.64 -23.06 12.90
C THR A 146 9.74 -23.26 14.10
N ARG A 147 9.44 -24.51 14.46
CA ARG A 147 8.88 -24.80 15.78
C ARG A 147 9.90 -24.20 16.75
N GLN A 148 9.69 -22.96 17.18
CA GLN A 148 10.39 -22.45 18.35
C GLN A 148 9.97 -23.40 19.45
N ALA A 149 10.93 -24.20 19.93
CA ALA A 149 10.76 -24.89 21.19
C ALA A 149 10.38 -23.78 22.18
N VAL A 150 9.17 -23.89 22.74
CA VAL A 150 8.73 -23.00 23.81
C VAL A 150 9.81 -23.09 24.88
N PRO A 151 10.52 -22.00 25.25
CA PRO A 151 11.71 -22.15 26.08
C PRO A 151 11.41 -22.77 27.44
N PHE A 152 10.18 -22.69 27.94
CA PHE A 152 9.76 -23.32 29.19
C PHE A 152 8.26 -23.65 29.12
N PRO A 153 7.81 -24.82 29.64
CA PRO A 153 6.39 -25.00 29.94
C PRO A 153 6.01 -23.96 31.01
N TYR A 154 5.16 -23.01 30.64
CA TYR A 154 4.58 -22.08 31.59
C TYR A 154 3.69 -22.86 32.56
N THR A 155 4.11 -23.00 33.82
CA THR A 155 3.40 -23.76 34.86
C THR A 155 2.27 -22.99 35.54
N GLY A 156 1.81 -21.87 34.96
CA GLY A 156 0.91 -20.94 35.63
C GLY A 156 1.64 -20.08 36.66
N SER A 157 1.24 -18.82 36.80
CA SER A 157 1.67 -17.96 37.90
C SER A 157 0.94 -18.40 39.17
N SER A 158 1.67 -18.63 40.27
CA SER A 158 1.05 -18.95 41.55
C SER A 158 0.20 -17.77 42.03
N ALA A 159 -0.76 -18.01 42.93
CA ALA A 159 -1.56 -16.92 43.53
C ALA A 159 -0.65 -15.85 44.17
N ASP A 160 0.50 -16.27 44.71
CA ASP A 160 1.51 -15.37 45.28
C ASP A 160 2.21 -14.52 44.22
N ASP A 161 2.52 -15.08 43.05
CA ASP A 161 3.12 -14.33 41.93
C ASP A 161 2.15 -13.28 41.39
N VAL A 162 0.86 -13.63 41.29
CA VAL A 162 -0.20 -12.71 40.87
C VAL A 162 -0.38 -11.60 41.90
N ALA A 163 -0.48 -11.94 43.19
CA ALA A 163 -0.63 -10.96 44.26
C ALA A 163 0.60 -10.05 44.43
N ARG A 164 1.80 -10.56 44.11
CA ARG A 164 3.03 -9.75 44.07
C ARG A 164 3.03 -8.81 42.86
N PHE A 165 2.63 -9.30 41.70
CA PHE A 165 2.51 -8.48 40.50
C PHE A 165 1.47 -7.37 40.68
N GLU A 166 0.28 -7.68 41.17
CA GLU A 166 -0.78 -6.68 41.43
C GLU A 166 -0.31 -5.61 42.42
N ARG A 167 0.43 -6.00 43.49
CA ARG A 167 1.02 -5.04 44.42
C ARG A 167 1.97 -4.06 43.74
N ILE A 168 2.81 -4.54 42.82
CA ILE A 168 3.76 -3.69 42.07
C ILE A 168 3.00 -2.84 41.05
N TRP A 169 2.01 -3.43 40.37
CA TRP A 169 1.26 -2.80 39.29
C TRP A 169 0.35 -1.68 39.77
N TYR A 170 -0.22 -1.83 40.97
CA TYR A 170 -1.07 -0.82 41.60
C TYR A 170 -0.34 0.01 42.66
N ALA A 171 0.97 -0.16 42.84
CA ALA A 171 1.75 0.71 43.71
C ALA A 171 1.88 2.11 43.09
N SER A 172 1.80 3.15 43.92
CA SER A 172 2.17 4.49 43.49
C SER A 172 3.66 4.56 43.20
N LEU A 173 4.06 5.45 42.29
CA LEU A 173 5.47 5.63 41.91
C LEU A 173 6.37 5.95 43.11
N ASP A 174 5.85 6.70 44.10
CA ASP A 174 6.57 7.00 45.34
C ASP A 174 6.84 5.73 46.17
N THR A 175 5.87 4.81 46.22
CA THR A 175 6.00 3.53 46.95
C THR A 175 7.05 2.62 46.30
N LEU A 176 7.16 2.65 44.97
CA LEU A 176 8.16 1.88 44.23
C LEU A 176 9.57 2.49 44.39
N ALA A 177 9.68 3.81 44.47
CA ALA A 177 10.95 4.51 44.67
C ALA A 177 11.56 4.22 46.05
N SER A 178 10.74 4.15 47.11
CA SER A 178 11.21 3.81 48.46
C SER A 178 11.65 2.35 48.66
N ALA A 179 11.26 1.43 47.76
CA ALA A 179 11.64 0.03 47.82
C ALA A 179 12.98 -0.31 47.11
N MET A 180 13.55 0.66 46.38
CA MET A 180 14.81 0.52 45.63
C MET A 180 15.98 1.31 46.23
N GLY A 181 15.80 1.99 47.36
CA GLY A 181 16.85 2.63 48.16
C GLY A 181 17.15 1.84 49.43
#